data_AF-A0A523SK62-F1
#
_entry.id   AF-A0A523SK62-F1
#
_cell.length_a   1.000
_cell.length_b   1.000
_cell.length_c   1.000
_cell.angle_alpha   90.00
_cell.angle_beta   90.00
_cell.angle_gamma   90.00
#
_symmetry.space_group_name_H-M   'P 1'
#
loop_
_entity.id
_entity.type
_entity.pdbx_description
1 polymer ?
#
loop_
_entity_poly.entity_id
_entity_poly.type
_entity_poly.pdbx_seq_one_letter_code
_entity_poly.pdbx_strand_id
1 'polypeptide(L)'
;VSQIFTFIFYAVTYSLRRLSLAFSRGGKAHLAVLFAGIMGIVAWRYFLDAYGLVYSERGVVFGAGYTDVHAELIALRILMAAAILLGIVVLFNIFRRGIRLPMYAFGGFIVAIIVVGVIYPAIVQRFQVKPSERTREAEYIGYNIEFTKKAFALDRIEEQQFPAEEELTEEDISANPATINNIRLWDNRPLKTTYKQTQALRPYYDFNDIDIDRYTTDGEYRQVMLGARELYQENLDPKAKTWVNQRLYYTHGYGLALSPVTEVSEEGAPTLQVKDIPPMSDFERFQIERPGIYYGERTNDYIIVNSKIKEFDYPAGEKNEETEYDGEGGVSLSSFFRRLAYAWQLGDFNILISGEIDSESRILYYRNIQRRVKHIAPFLQFDDDPYLVITEEGKLVWIQDAYTWSDKYPYSEPLPDGTNYIRNSVKAVIDAYDGSVTMYVVEPEDPVVQTYWAIFPDLFTSEQEMPEDIRAHLRYPEDLFIRQAQVYLRYHMEKVADFYGKEDLWEIPEEIYRGTAQRMDPYYIIMRLPDEEKEEFLLMLPFTPANKKNTIAWLAARSDGDNYGTLLAYILPPEKLIFGPMQVENRIEQDTAITEQFALWGRGGSTVIRGNLLMIPIEDSFLYVEPVFLQGA
;
A
#
# COMPACT_ATOMS: atom_id res chain seq x y z
N VAL A 1 21.95 2.66 -46.85
CA VAL A 1 22.01 1.55 -45.86
C VAL A 1 22.99 0.44 -46.28
N SER A 2 22.81 -0.25 -47.42
CA SER A 2 23.72 -1.32 -47.91
C SER A 2 25.21 -0.91 -48.05
N GLN A 3 25.49 0.30 -48.56
CA GLN A 3 26.87 0.80 -48.69
C GLN A 3 27.54 1.11 -47.34
N ILE A 4 26.77 1.57 -46.35
CA ILE A 4 27.25 1.84 -44.99
C ILE A 4 27.57 0.51 -44.29
N PHE A 5 26.75 -0.52 -44.49
CA PHE A 5 27.03 -1.88 -44.00
C PHE A 5 28.26 -2.50 -44.61
N THR A 6 28.42 -2.36 -45.92
CA THR A 6 29.62 -2.81 -46.61
C THR A 6 30.85 -2.09 -46.08
N PHE A 7 30.76 -0.78 -45.85
CA PHE A 7 31.86 0.04 -45.32
C PHE A 7 32.23 -0.32 -43.88
N ILE A 8 31.27 -0.48 -42.96
CA ILE A 8 31.55 -0.86 -41.56
C ILE A 8 32.13 -2.28 -41.50
N PHE A 9 31.55 -3.22 -42.26
CA PHE A 9 32.07 -4.59 -42.35
C PHE A 9 33.50 -4.60 -42.91
N TYR A 10 33.77 -3.82 -43.97
CA TYR A 10 35.13 -3.69 -44.53
C TYR A 10 36.09 -3.00 -43.57
N ALA A 11 35.65 -1.97 -42.85
CA ALA A 11 36.48 -1.23 -41.89
C ALA A 11 36.86 -2.10 -40.68
N VAL A 12 35.92 -2.87 -40.13
CA VAL A 12 36.17 -3.81 -39.03
C VAL A 12 37.06 -4.96 -39.49
N THR A 13 36.78 -5.58 -40.65
CA THR A 13 37.62 -6.67 -41.18
C THR A 13 39.01 -6.20 -41.63
N TYR A 14 39.14 -4.97 -42.12
CA TYR A 14 40.42 -4.36 -42.49
C TYR A 14 41.26 -3.97 -41.26
N SER A 15 40.63 -3.44 -40.22
CA SER A 15 41.27 -3.14 -38.93
C SER A 15 41.79 -4.42 -38.25
N LEU A 16 40.98 -5.48 -38.22
CA LEU A 16 41.36 -6.78 -37.66
C LEU A 16 42.45 -7.50 -38.48
N ARG A 17 42.53 -7.25 -39.81
CA ARG A 17 43.62 -7.77 -40.67
C ARG A 17 45.00 -7.19 -40.33
N ARG A 18 45.08 -5.98 -39.77
CA ARG A 18 46.36 -5.34 -39.39
C ARG A 18 46.88 -5.78 -38.03
N LEU A 19 46.06 -6.43 -37.19
CA LEU A 19 46.49 -7.04 -35.92
C LEU A 19 47.15 -8.40 -36.20
N SER A 20 48.43 -8.41 -36.55
CA SER A 20 49.23 -9.64 -36.59
C SER A 20 49.59 -10.10 -35.17
N LEU A 21 48.60 -10.49 -34.37
CA LEU A 21 48.85 -11.14 -33.09
C LEU A 21 49.26 -12.59 -33.37
N ALA A 22 50.57 -12.84 -33.35
CA ALA A 22 51.14 -14.16 -33.48
C ALA A 22 50.93 -14.98 -32.19
N PHE A 23 49.69 -15.36 -31.91
CA PHE A 23 49.37 -16.21 -30.77
C PHE A 23 49.89 -17.64 -30.98
N SER A 24 50.43 -18.24 -29.92
CA SER A 24 50.76 -19.66 -29.86
C SER A 24 49.50 -20.51 -30.09
N ARG A 25 49.64 -21.78 -30.51
CA ARG A 25 48.48 -22.68 -30.72
C ARG A 25 47.62 -22.82 -29.46
N GLY A 26 48.26 -22.83 -28.28
CA GLY A 26 47.57 -22.82 -26.98
C GLY A 26 46.84 -21.51 -26.70
N GLY A 27 47.46 -20.35 -26.97
CA GLY A 27 46.80 -19.05 -26.82
C GLY A 27 45.60 -18.85 -27.73
N LYS A 28 45.67 -19.34 -28.98
CA LYS A 28 44.52 -19.34 -29.91
C LYS A 28 43.40 -20.25 -29.44
N ALA A 29 43.71 -21.44 -28.93
CA ALA A 29 42.72 -22.35 -28.38
C ALA A 29 42.02 -21.75 -27.15
N HIS A 30 42.79 -21.14 -26.23
CA HIS A 30 42.24 -20.48 -25.06
C HIS A 30 41.27 -19.34 -25.42
N LEU A 31 41.68 -18.44 -26.33
CA LEU A 31 40.81 -17.35 -26.81
C LEU A 31 39.57 -17.85 -27.54
N ALA A 32 39.68 -18.93 -28.33
CA ALA A 32 38.54 -19.53 -29.02
C ALA A 32 37.53 -20.16 -28.06
N VAL A 33 38.01 -20.82 -26.99
CA VAL A 33 37.17 -21.37 -25.92
C VAL A 33 36.46 -20.26 -25.15
N LEU A 34 37.18 -19.20 -24.75
CA LEU A 34 36.57 -18.05 -24.09
C LEU A 34 35.50 -17.39 -24.96
N PHE A 35 35.80 -17.17 -26.25
CA PHE A 35 34.83 -16.60 -27.18
C PHE A 35 33.59 -17.49 -27.34
N ALA A 36 33.76 -18.81 -27.46
CA ALA A 36 32.65 -19.73 -27.53
C ALA A 36 31.81 -19.73 -26.24
N GLY A 37 32.45 -19.62 -25.07
CA GLY A 37 31.77 -19.44 -23.79
C GLY A 37 30.94 -18.16 -23.74
N ILE A 38 31.50 -17.03 -24.19
CA ILE A 38 30.77 -15.76 -24.33
C ILE A 38 29.57 -15.93 -25.26
N MET A 39 29.75 -16.59 -26.41
CA MET A 39 28.64 -16.84 -27.33
C MET A 39 27.56 -17.76 -26.74
N GLY A 40 27.95 -18.69 -25.88
CA GLY A 40 27.02 -19.49 -25.08
C GLY A 40 26.20 -18.63 -24.10
N ILE A 41 26.83 -17.68 -23.41
CA ILE A 41 26.15 -16.70 -22.55
C ILE A 41 25.22 -15.80 -23.38
N VAL A 42 25.64 -15.36 -24.57
CA VAL A 42 24.81 -14.57 -25.48
C VAL A 42 23.59 -15.37 -25.96
N ALA A 43 23.77 -16.66 -26.29
CA ALA A 43 22.66 -17.53 -26.64
C ALA A 43 21.69 -17.73 -25.47
N TRP A 44 22.21 -17.95 -24.26
CA TRP A 44 21.42 -18.03 -23.03
C TRP A 44 20.64 -16.74 -22.76
N ARG A 45 21.27 -15.58 -23.00
CA ARG A 45 20.59 -14.28 -22.93
C ARG A 45 19.41 -14.22 -23.90
N TYR A 46 19.56 -14.57 -25.17
CA TYR A 46 18.43 -14.58 -26.11
C TYR A 46 17.32 -15.56 -25.73
N PHE A 47 17.67 -16.68 -25.09
CA PHE A 47 16.69 -17.59 -24.51
C PHE A 47 15.90 -16.93 -23.38
N LEU A 48 16.55 -16.21 -22.47
CA LEU A 48 15.88 -15.46 -21.41
C LEU A 48 15.09 -14.25 -21.94
N ASP A 49 15.64 -13.51 -22.90
CA ASP A 49 14.98 -12.37 -23.56
C ASP A 49 13.63 -12.81 -24.17
N ALA A 50 13.52 -14.05 -24.65
CA ALA A 50 12.27 -14.59 -25.20
C ALA A 50 11.16 -14.71 -24.14
N TYR A 51 11.50 -15.06 -22.89
CA TYR A 51 10.53 -15.02 -21.78
C TYR A 51 10.25 -13.59 -21.32
N GLY A 52 11.19 -12.67 -21.51
CA GLY A 52 11.03 -11.25 -21.19
C GLY A 52 10.01 -10.51 -22.05
N LEU A 53 9.58 -11.08 -23.19
CA LEU A 53 8.60 -10.44 -24.09
C LEU A 53 7.26 -10.16 -23.42
N VAL A 54 6.88 -10.95 -22.41
CA VAL A 54 5.64 -10.74 -21.63
C VAL A 54 5.64 -9.48 -20.77
N TYR A 55 6.76 -8.74 -20.75
CA TYR A 55 6.93 -7.44 -20.09
C TYR A 55 7.18 -6.30 -21.09
N SER A 56 6.80 -6.49 -22.36
CA SER A 56 7.00 -5.48 -23.42
C SER A 56 6.12 -4.25 -23.20
N GLU A 57 6.71 -3.05 -23.26
CA GLU A 57 6.00 -1.76 -23.19
C GLU A 57 5.71 -1.16 -24.57
N ARG A 58 6.05 -1.88 -25.65
CA ARG A 58 6.02 -1.32 -27.03
C ARG A 58 4.63 -1.39 -27.67
N GLY A 59 3.73 -2.19 -27.11
CA GLY A 59 2.40 -2.46 -27.64
C GLY A 59 1.39 -1.36 -27.32
N VAL A 60 0.13 -1.63 -27.64
CA VAL A 60 -1.02 -0.80 -27.24
C VAL A 60 -1.25 -0.89 -25.73
N VAL A 61 -0.87 -2.02 -25.14
CA VAL A 61 -0.95 -2.38 -23.73
C VAL A 61 0.37 -3.00 -23.29
N PHE A 62 0.60 -3.09 -21.98
CA PHE A 62 1.74 -3.81 -21.44
C PHE A 62 1.64 -5.32 -21.71
N GLY A 63 2.74 -5.93 -22.10
CA GLY A 63 2.84 -7.34 -22.43
C GLY A 63 3.18 -7.59 -23.91
N ALA A 64 3.42 -8.86 -24.25
CA ALA A 64 3.85 -9.20 -25.60
C ALA A 64 2.71 -8.99 -26.60
N GLY A 65 2.88 -8.05 -27.55
CA GLY A 65 1.92 -7.82 -28.63
C GLY A 65 2.08 -8.78 -29.80
N TYR A 66 1.32 -8.56 -30.87
CA TYR A 66 1.36 -9.40 -32.06
C TYR A 66 2.76 -9.49 -32.67
N THR A 67 3.44 -8.36 -32.82
CA THR A 67 4.81 -8.32 -33.38
C THR A 67 5.82 -9.01 -32.46
N ASP A 68 5.64 -8.90 -31.14
CA ASP A 68 6.55 -9.55 -30.18
C ASP A 68 6.47 -11.08 -30.32
N VAL A 69 5.26 -11.64 -30.38
CA VAL A 69 5.05 -13.09 -30.47
C VAL A 69 5.36 -13.65 -31.86
N HIS A 70 4.93 -12.98 -32.93
CA HIS A 70 5.03 -13.52 -34.30
C HIS A 70 6.29 -13.11 -35.05
N ALA A 71 7.03 -12.09 -34.59
CA ALA A 71 8.27 -11.65 -35.23
C ALA A 71 9.46 -11.72 -34.27
N GLU A 72 9.35 -11.11 -33.09
CA GLU A 72 10.48 -10.96 -32.19
C GLU A 72 10.89 -12.26 -31.51
N LEU A 73 9.94 -13.08 -31.05
CA LEU A 73 10.22 -14.40 -30.52
C LEU A 73 10.95 -15.29 -31.54
N ILE A 74 10.52 -15.24 -32.80
CA ILE A 74 11.19 -15.95 -33.90
C ILE A 74 12.60 -15.40 -34.11
N ALA A 75 12.75 -14.07 -34.08
CA ALA A 75 14.04 -13.42 -34.22
C ALA A 75 15.01 -13.85 -33.11
N LEU A 76 14.59 -13.81 -31.85
CA LEU A 76 15.37 -14.23 -30.69
C LEU A 76 15.81 -15.70 -30.81
N ARG A 77 14.92 -16.60 -31.23
CA ARG A 77 15.25 -18.01 -31.47
C ARG A 77 16.29 -18.20 -32.58
N ILE A 78 16.19 -17.44 -33.67
CA ILE A 78 17.19 -17.47 -34.76
C ILE A 78 18.54 -16.92 -34.26
N LEU A 79 18.54 -15.83 -33.51
CA LEU A 79 19.75 -15.21 -32.98
C LEU A 79 20.44 -16.09 -31.93
N MET A 80 19.66 -16.78 -31.08
CA MET A 80 20.15 -17.82 -30.19
C MET A 80 20.88 -18.94 -30.97
N ALA A 81 20.24 -19.49 -32.00
CA ALA A 81 20.86 -20.53 -32.82
C ALA A 81 22.12 -20.01 -33.56
N ALA A 82 22.08 -18.80 -34.10
CA ALA A 82 23.20 -18.17 -34.78
C ALA A 82 24.39 -17.92 -33.82
N ALA A 83 24.11 -17.55 -32.57
CA ALA A 83 25.12 -17.38 -31.53
C ALA A 83 25.82 -18.70 -31.20
N ILE A 84 25.05 -19.78 -31.02
CA ILE A 84 25.59 -21.13 -30.79
C ILE A 84 26.45 -21.58 -31.99
N LEU A 85 25.93 -21.43 -33.21
CA LEU A 85 26.65 -21.79 -34.43
C LEU A 85 27.96 -21.01 -34.57
N LEU A 86 27.96 -19.72 -34.26
CA LEU A 86 29.16 -18.89 -34.26
C LEU A 86 30.20 -19.40 -33.25
N GLY A 87 29.77 -19.75 -32.03
CA GLY A 87 30.65 -20.38 -31.04
C GLY A 87 31.27 -21.68 -31.55
N ILE A 88 30.47 -22.56 -32.17
CA ILE A 88 30.92 -23.83 -32.76
C ILE A 88 31.93 -23.57 -33.90
N VAL A 89 31.65 -22.61 -34.78
CA VAL A 89 32.55 -22.26 -35.90
C VAL A 89 33.91 -21.76 -35.39
N VAL A 90 33.93 -20.97 -34.32
CA VAL A 90 35.17 -20.48 -33.70
C VAL A 90 35.95 -21.61 -33.03
N LEU A 91 35.28 -22.55 -32.36
CA LEU A 91 35.92 -23.75 -31.80
C LEU A 91 36.50 -24.65 -32.89
N PHE A 92 35.76 -24.89 -33.98
CA PHE A 92 36.25 -25.68 -35.10
C PHE A 92 37.46 -25.04 -35.79
N ASN A 93 37.56 -23.70 -35.75
CA ASN A 93 38.68 -22.97 -36.33
C ASN A 93 40.01 -23.19 -35.57
N ILE A 94 40.01 -23.79 -34.37
CA ILE A 94 41.24 -24.21 -33.65
C ILE A 94 42.06 -25.19 -34.51
N PHE A 95 41.41 -26.00 -35.35
CA PHE A 95 42.04 -27.00 -36.20
C PHE A 95 42.43 -26.49 -37.59
N ARG A 96 42.09 -25.24 -37.96
CA ARG A 96 42.36 -24.67 -39.28
C ARG A 96 43.35 -23.50 -39.23
N ARG A 97 44.16 -23.36 -40.28
CA ARG A 97 45.11 -22.24 -40.43
C ARG A 97 44.44 -21.06 -41.15
N GLY A 98 43.64 -20.27 -40.43
CA GLY A 98 43.08 -19.02 -40.97
C GLY A 98 42.01 -18.40 -40.06
N ILE A 99 41.84 -17.07 -40.11
CA ILE A 99 40.80 -16.34 -39.33
C ILE A 99 39.58 -15.93 -40.18
N ARG A 100 39.62 -16.22 -41.48
CA ARG A 100 38.58 -15.80 -42.44
C ARG A 100 37.21 -16.39 -42.10
N LEU A 101 37.14 -17.68 -41.76
CA LEU A 101 35.89 -18.35 -41.44
C LEU A 101 35.20 -17.77 -40.19
N PRO A 102 35.89 -17.60 -39.04
CA PRO A 102 35.36 -16.84 -37.90
C PRO A 102 34.93 -15.42 -38.24
N MET A 103 35.70 -14.67 -39.04
CA MET A 103 35.34 -13.30 -39.41
C MET A 103 34.06 -13.24 -40.25
N TYR A 104 33.88 -14.17 -41.20
CA TYR A 104 32.65 -14.25 -42.00
C TYR A 104 31.45 -14.68 -41.15
N ALA A 105 31.63 -15.66 -40.27
CA ALA A 105 30.58 -16.09 -39.34
C ALA A 105 30.17 -14.96 -38.38
N PHE A 106 31.14 -14.23 -37.83
CA PHE A 106 30.88 -13.07 -36.98
C PHE A 106 30.17 -11.96 -37.76
N GLY A 107 30.64 -11.64 -38.97
CA GLY A 107 29.97 -10.69 -39.86
C GLY A 107 28.52 -11.07 -40.18
N GLY A 108 28.30 -12.34 -40.49
CA GLY A 108 26.97 -12.90 -40.71
C GLY A 108 26.07 -12.80 -39.49
N PHE A 109 26.62 -13.05 -38.29
CA PHE A 109 25.91 -12.88 -37.03
C PHE A 109 25.51 -11.41 -36.78
N ILE A 110 26.41 -10.45 -37.03
CA ILE A 110 26.07 -9.01 -36.93
C ILE A 110 24.97 -8.63 -37.92
N VAL A 111 25.05 -9.11 -39.17
CA VAL A 111 24.00 -8.89 -40.17
C VAL A 111 22.68 -9.53 -39.71
N ALA A 112 22.71 -10.73 -39.13
CA ALA A 112 21.53 -11.39 -38.59
C ALA A 112 20.89 -10.58 -37.46
N ILE A 113 21.67 -10.03 -36.51
CA ILE A 113 21.15 -9.15 -35.44
C ILE A 113 20.33 -8.00 -36.04
N ILE A 114 20.84 -7.34 -37.06
CA ILE A 114 20.18 -6.17 -37.65
C ILE A 114 18.97 -6.60 -38.48
N VAL A 115 19.14 -7.56 -39.38
CA VAL A 115 18.09 -7.97 -40.32
C VAL A 115 16.95 -8.68 -39.59
N VAL A 116 17.30 -9.66 -38.75
CA VAL A 116 16.34 -10.51 -38.06
C VAL A 116 15.84 -9.84 -36.78
N GLY A 117 16.72 -9.22 -35.99
CA GLY A 117 16.35 -8.62 -34.71
C GLY A 117 15.70 -7.24 -34.80
N VAL A 118 15.99 -6.44 -35.84
CA VAL A 118 15.48 -5.05 -35.94
C VAL A 118 14.59 -4.85 -37.16
N ILE A 119 15.08 -5.18 -38.36
CA ILE A 119 14.37 -4.89 -39.60
C ILE A 119 13.10 -5.74 -39.73
N TYR A 120 13.18 -7.04 -39.43
CA TYR A 120 12.05 -7.95 -39.59
C TYR A 120 10.86 -7.60 -38.67
N PRO A 121 11.01 -7.42 -37.34
CA PRO A 121 9.93 -6.97 -36.48
C PRO A 121 9.35 -5.62 -36.90
N ALA A 122 10.20 -4.66 -37.31
CA ALA A 122 9.73 -3.35 -37.78
C ALA A 122 8.87 -3.44 -39.05
N ILE A 123 9.19 -4.35 -39.98
CA ILE A 123 8.38 -4.62 -41.17
C ILE A 123 7.02 -5.20 -40.75
N VAL A 124 7.01 -6.20 -39.86
CA VAL A 124 5.76 -6.81 -39.38
C VAL A 124 4.87 -5.75 -38.70
N GLN A 125 5.43 -4.93 -37.80
CA GLN A 125 4.69 -3.86 -37.14
C GLN A 125 4.11 -2.86 -38.13
N ARG A 126 4.91 -2.40 -39.10
CA ARG A 126 4.51 -1.34 -40.05
C ARG A 126 3.47 -1.80 -41.06
N PHE A 127 3.59 -3.03 -41.56
CA PHE A 127 2.81 -3.50 -42.72
C PHE A 127 1.72 -4.49 -42.36
N GLN A 128 1.79 -5.18 -41.23
CA GLN A 128 0.76 -6.14 -40.81
C GLN A 128 -0.05 -5.66 -39.61
N VAL A 129 0.60 -5.11 -38.58
CA VAL A 129 -0.06 -4.70 -37.33
C VAL A 129 -0.73 -3.34 -37.49
N LYS A 130 0.03 -2.26 -37.70
CA LYS A 130 -0.52 -0.89 -37.74
C LYS A 130 -1.75 -0.71 -38.66
N PRO A 131 -1.82 -1.33 -39.85
CA PRO A 131 -3.01 -1.21 -40.71
C PRO A 131 -4.27 -1.93 -40.18
N SER A 132 -4.11 -2.89 -39.26
CA SER A 132 -5.20 -3.74 -38.73
C SER A 132 -4.99 -3.98 -37.23
N GLU A 133 -4.59 -2.94 -36.50
CA GLU A 133 -4.08 -3.04 -35.12
C GLU A 133 -5.13 -3.61 -34.18
N ARG A 134 -6.37 -3.10 -34.25
CA ARG A 134 -7.51 -3.61 -33.47
C ARG A 134 -7.73 -5.11 -33.62
N THR A 135 -7.53 -5.67 -34.81
CA THR A 135 -7.75 -7.11 -35.06
C THR A 135 -6.53 -7.94 -34.69
N ARG A 136 -5.32 -7.44 -34.96
CA ARG A 136 -4.06 -8.16 -34.70
C ARG A 136 -3.68 -8.17 -33.24
N GLU A 137 -3.96 -7.09 -32.51
CA GLU A 137 -3.64 -6.95 -31.09
C GLU A 137 -4.76 -7.46 -30.17
N ALA A 138 -5.94 -7.83 -30.71
CA ALA A 138 -7.11 -8.18 -29.91
C ALA A 138 -6.85 -9.27 -28.86
N GLU A 139 -6.15 -10.34 -29.26
CA GLU A 139 -5.82 -11.45 -28.37
C GLU A 139 -4.90 -11.01 -27.22
N TYR A 140 -3.90 -10.18 -27.52
CA TYR A 140 -2.92 -9.72 -26.54
C TYR A 140 -3.47 -8.66 -25.60
N ILE A 141 -4.39 -7.82 -26.09
CA ILE A 141 -5.21 -6.95 -25.25
C ILE A 141 -6.07 -7.80 -24.31
N GLY A 142 -6.67 -8.90 -24.80
CA GLY A 142 -7.38 -9.86 -23.96
C GLY A 142 -6.51 -10.44 -22.84
N TYR A 143 -5.28 -10.87 -23.15
CA TYR A 143 -4.32 -11.32 -22.12
C TYR A 143 -3.98 -10.21 -21.12
N ASN A 144 -3.70 -9.00 -21.59
CA ASN A 144 -3.43 -7.88 -20.68
C ASN A 144 -4.62 -7.61 -19.74
N ILE A 145 -5.86 -7.62 -20.24
CA ILE A 145 -7.07 -7.47 -19.41
C ILE A 145 -7.15 -8.59 -18.38
N GLU A 146 -7.08 -9.85 -18.82
CA GLU A 146 -7.21 -11.02 -17.94
C GLU A 146 -6.12 -11.05 -16.86
N PHE A 147 -4.85 -10.90 -17.26
CA PHE A 147 -3.73 -10.98 -16.34
C PHE A 147 -3.63 -9.75 -15.43
N THR A 148 -4.02 -8.55 -15.88
CA THR A 148 -4.11 -7.37 -15.00
C THR A 148 -5.22 -7.55 -13.98
N LYS A 149 -6.42 -8.00 -14.39
CA LYS A 149 -7.52 -8.29 -13.47
C LYS A 149 -7.09 -9.30 -12.41
N LYS A 150 -6.52 -10.43 -12.84
CA LYS A 150 -5.95 -11.44 -11.93
C LYS A 150 -4.88 -10.84 -11.03
N ALA A 151 -3.92 -10.08 -11.55
CA ALA A 151 -2.79 -9.62 -10.76
C ALA A 151 -3.17 -8.64 -9.63
N PHE A 152 -4.28 -7.92 -9.79
CA PHE A 152 -4.82 -7.00 -8.78
C PHE A 152 -6.09 -7.55 -8.09
N ALA A 153 -6.43 -8.83 -8.30
CA ALA A 153 -7.64 -9.48 -7.78
C ALA A 153 -8.97 -8.81 -8.20
N LEU A 154 -8.98 -8.09 -9.32
CA LEU A 154 -10.18 -7.44 -9.86
C LEU A 154 -11.14 -8.44 -10.54
N ASP A 155 -10.67 -9.65 -10.82
CA ASP A 155 -11.51 -10.76 -11.29
C ASP A 155 -12.43 -11.32 -10.20
N ARG A 156 -12.24 -10.90 -8.94
CA ARG A 156 -13.09 -11.23 -7.78
C ARG A 156 -14.13 -10.15 -7.47
N ILE A 157 -14.14 -9.03 -8.20
CA ILE A 157 -15.12 -7.96 -7.99
C ILE A 157 -16.48 -8.44 -8.53
N GLU A 158 -17.50 -8.36 -7.68
CA GLU A 158 -18.88 -8.66 -8.09
C GLU A 158 -19.57 -7.38 -8.55
N GLU A 159 -19.94 -7.34 -9.82
CA GLU A 159 -20.67 -6.22 -10.40
C GLU A 159 -22.19 -6.39 -10.22
N GLN A 160 -22.83 -5.37 -9.65
CA GLN A 160 -24.28 -5.34 -9.41
C GLN A 160 -24.88 -4.05 -9.99
N GLN A 161 -26.15 -4.10 -10.37
CA GLN A 161 -26.87 -2.90 -10.82
C GLN A 161 -27.52 -2.23 -9.61
N PHE A 162 -27.37 -0.92 -9.48
CA PHE A 162 -28.02 -0.14 -8.43
C PHE A 162 -29.09 0.76 -9.05
N PRO A 163 -30.39 0.61 -8.72
CA PRO A 163 -31.48 1.30 -9.40
C PRO A 163 -31.43 2.84 -9.37
N ALA A 164 -30.83 3.43 -8.32
CA ALA A 164 -30.69 4.88 -8.15
C ALA A 164 -32.03 5.64 -8.32
N GLU A 165 -32.98 5.40 -7.43
CA GLU A 165 -34.25 6.14 -7.36
C GLU A 165 -34.06 7.57 -6.80
N GLU A 166 -34.85 8.51 -7.30
CA GLU A 166 -34.69 9.94 -7.00
C GLU A 166 -35.29 10.35 -5.65
N GLU A 167 -36.25 9.61 -5.12
CA GLU A 167 -36.98 9.98 -3.91
C GLU A 167 -36.54 9.10 -2.72
N LEU A 168 -35.70 9.66 -1.85
CA LEU A 168 -35.47 9.14 -0.51
C LEU A 168 -36.54 9.69 0.42
N THR A 169 -37.32 8.83 1.06
CA THR A 169 -38.39 9.23 1.99
C THR A 169 -37.92 9.22 3.45
N GLU A 170 -38.65 9.91 4.33
CA GLU A 170 -38.38 9.88 5.77
C GLU A 170 -38.59 8.46 6.37
N GLU A 171 -39.45 7.65 5.75
CA GLU A 171 -39.66 6.24 6.12
C GLU A 171 -38.40 5.42 5.84
N ASP A 172 -37.75 5.63 4.69
CA ASP A 172 -36.50 4.94 4.32
C ASP A 172 -35.36 5.29 5.29
N ILE A 173 -35.24 6.57 5.67
CA ILE A 173 -34.26 7.02 6.67
C ILE A 173 -34.54 6.35 8.03
N SER A 174 -35.80 6.32 8.44
CA SER A 174 -36.22 5.72 9.71
C SER A 174 -36.06 4.20 9.73
N ALA A 175 -36.12 3.55 8.57
CA ALA A 175 -35.93 2.11 8.41
C ALA A 175 -34.45 1.67 8.44
N ASN A 176 -33.51 2.62 8.31
CA ASN A 176 -32.06 2.35 8.30
C ASN A 176 -31.33 3.02 9.48
N PRO A 177 -31.78 2.84 10.74
CA PRO A 177 -31.19 3.54 11.90
C PRO A 177 -29.73 3.17 12.12
N ALA A 178 -29.30 1.95 11.77
CA ALA A 178 -27.91 1.53 11.89
C ALA A 178 -26.97 2.35 10.99
N THR A 179 -27.39 2.65 9.75
CA THR A 179 -26.62 3.53 8.85
C THR A 179 -26.65 4.97 9.37
N ILE A 180 -27.84 5.49 9.72
CA ILE A 180 -28.00 6.89 10.16
C ILE A 180 -27.22 7.19 11.45
N ASN A 181 -27.28 6.28 12.42
CA ASN A 181 -26.59 6.40 13.71
C ASN A 181 -25.08 6.15 13.60
N ASN A 182 -24.55 5.88 12.41
CA ASN A 182 -23.12 5.74 12.13
C ASN A 182 -22.63 6.74 11.07
N ILE A 183 -23.47 7.70 10.65
CA ILE A 183 -23.04 8.77 9.74
C ILE A 183 -21.98 9.60 10.43
N ARG A 184 -20.75 9.51 9.91
CA ARG A 184 -19.60 10.18 10.48
C ARG A 184 -19.75 11.71 10.42
N LEU A 185 -19.90 12.32 11.59
CA LEU A 185 -19.91 13.77 11.78
C LEU A 185 -18.51 14.33 12.04
N TRP A 186 -17.57 13.48 12.47
CA TRP A 186 -16.18 13.85 12.74
C TRP A 186 -15.23 13.49 11.60
N ASP A 187 -14.32 14.40 11.25
CA ASP A 187 -13.25 14.15 10.28
C ASP A 187 -11.92 13.96 11.03
N ASN A 188 -11.04 13.08 10.53
CA ASN A 188 -9.83 12.67 11.25
C ASN A 188 -8.89 13.85 11.53
N ARG A 189 -8.74 14.82 10.60
CA ARG A 189 -7.78 15.92 10.75
C ARG A 189 -8.24 16.98 11.77
N PRO A 190 -9.50 17.47 11.75
CA PRO A 190 -10.04 18.30 12.82
C PRO A 190 -10.06 17.58 14.17
N LEU A 191 -10.50 16.31 14.21
CA LEU A 191 -10.61 15.55 15.46
C LEU A 191 -9.24 15.36 16.13
N LYS A 192 -8.19 15.08 15.36
CA LYS A 192 -6.80 15.03 15.85
C LYS A 192 -6.40 16.31 16.58
N THR A 193 -6.78 17.47 16.02
CA THR A 193 -6.46 18.78 16.63
C THR A 193 -7.19 18.93 17.97
N THR A 194 -8.46 18.53 18.03
CA THR A 194 -9.26 18.55 19.26
C THR A 194 -8.70 17.60 20.32
N TYR A 195 -8.33 16.37 19.94
CA TYR A 195 -7.70 15.41 20.86
C TYR A 195 -6.37 15.93 21.39
N LYS A 196 -5.54 16.52 20.54
CA LYS A 196 -4.30 17.17 20.98
C LYS A 196 -4.54 18.27 22.01
N GLN A 197 -5.57 19.09 21.83
CA GLN A 197 -5.86 20.18 22.76
C GLN A 197 -6.46 19.69 24.09
N THR A 198 -7.33 18.68 24.03
CA THR A 198 -8.16 18.26 25.18
C THR A 198 -7.63 17.05 25.91
N GLN A 199 -6.93 16.14 25.21
CA GLN A 199 -6.56 14.81 25.69
C GLN A 199 -5.05 14.54 25.73
N ALA A 200 -4.20 15.41 25.16
CA ALA A 200 -2.75 15.29 25.35
C ALA A 200 -2.36 15.57 26.81
N LEU A 201 -3.03 16.54 27.45
CA LEU A 201 -2.86 17.00 28.84
C LEU A 201 -1.44 17.47 29.25
N ARG A 202 -0.40 17.08 28.52
CA ARG A 202 1.01 17.42 28.73
C ARG A 202 1.70 17.66 27.38
N PRO A 203 2.71 18.54 27.30
CA PRO A 203 3.34 18.90 26.02
C PRO A 203 4.03 17.75 25.28
N TYR A 204 4.49 16.73 26.01
CA TYR A 204 5.23 15.59 25.47
C TYR A 204 4.34 14.44 25.02
N TYR A 205 3.04 14.47 25.30
CA TYR A 205 2.09 13.56 24.69
C TYR A 205 1.48 14.23 23.46
N ASP A 206 1.29 13.45 22.40
CA ASP A 206 0.65 13.90 21.18
C ASP A 206 -0.02 12.70 20.50
N PHE A 207 -0.85 12.97 19.50
CA PHE A 207 -1.53 11.95 18.70
C PHE A 207 -0.95 11.96 17.29
N ASN A 208 -0.58 10.79 16.77
CA ASN A 208 0.02 10.67 15.44
C ASN A 208 -1.03 10.84 14.33
N ASP A 209 -2.19 10.24 14.52
CA ASP A 209 -3.32 10.20 13.62
C ASP A 209 -4.61 9.89 14.40
N ILE A 210 -5.69 9.64 13.67
CA ILE A 210 -6.97 9.19 14.20
C ILE A 210 -7.47 8.08 13.31
N ASP A 211 -7.55 6.89 13.88
CA ASP A 211 -8.06 5.68 13.27
C ASP A 211 -9.57 5.63 13.29
N ILE A 212 -10.13 4.87 12.34
CA ILE A 212 -11.54 4.50 12.31
C ILE A 212 -11.62 2.99 12.50
N ASP A 213 -12.52 2.60 13.41
CA ASP A 213 -12.81 1.20 13.71
C ASP A 213 -14.29 1.08 14.15
N ARG A 214 -14.70 -0.13 14.53
CA ARG A 214 -16.03 -0.44 15.03
C ARG A 214 -15.97 -1.29 16.29
N TYR A 215 -16.95 -1.08 17.16
CA TYR A 215 -17.14 -1.90 18.35
C TYR A 215 -18.62 -2.17 18.54
N THR A 216 -18.94 -3.32 19.13
CA THR A 216 -20.28 -3.56 19.65
C THR A 216 -20.32 -3.04 21.09
N THR A 217 -21.06 -1.95 21.33
CA THR A 217 -21.21 -1.33 22.65
C THR A 217 -22.69 -1.31 23.02
N ASP A 218 -23.04 -1.79 24.21
CA ASP A 218 -24.43 -1.91 24.66
C ASP A 218 -25.37 -2.67 23.70
N GLY A 219 -24.80 -3.62 22.92
CA GLY A 219 -25.53 -4.39 21.91
C GLY A 219 -25.73 -3.67 20.58
N GLU A 220 -25.21 -2.46 20.42
CA GLU A 220 -25.25 -1.70 19.17
C GLU A 220 -23.90 -1.72 18.47
N TYR A 221 -23.91 -1.97 17.16
CA TYR A 221 -22.74 -1.92 16.31
C TYR A 221 -22.44 -0.47 15.93
N ARG A 222 -21.34 0.07 16.47
CA ARG A 222 -21.01 1.49 16.38
C ARG A 222 -19.62 1.72 15.82
N GLN A 223 -19.52 2.69 14.92
CA GLN A 223 -18.28 3.20 14.39
C GLN A 223 -17.68 4.20 15.38
N VAL A 224 -16.38 4.06 15.62
CA VAL A 224 -15.62 4.91 16.53
C VAL A 224 -14.40 5.49 15.85
N MET A 225 -13.91 6.57 16.41
CA MET A 225 -12.62 7.16 16.10
C MET A 225 -11.74 7.13 17.33
N LEU A 226 -10.49 6.70 17.16
CA LEU A 226 -9.54 6.56 18.25
C LEU A 226 -8.16 7.06 17.84
N GLY A 227 -7.36 7.50 18.81
CA GLY A 227 -5.99 7.90 18.57
C GLY A 227 -5.09 7.51 19.73
N ALA A 228 -3.95 6.89 19.42
CA ALA A 228 -2.96 6.51 20.41
C ALA A 228 -2.29 7.75 21.02
N ARG A 229 -2.20 7.80 22.36
CA ARG A 229 -1.49 8.87 23.06
C ARG A 229 -0.02 8.50 23.18
N GLU A 230 0.77 8.89 22.20
CA GLU A 230 2.20 8.57 22.14
C GLU A 230 3.10 9.62 22.78
N LEU A 231 4.31 9.21 23.14
CA LEU A 231 5.33 10.07 23.74
C LEU A 231 6.27 10.64 22.65
N TYR A 232 6.27 11.96 22.52
CA TYR A 232 7.09 12.72 21.59
C TYR A 232 8.25 13.36 22.36
N GLN A 233 9.39 12.67 22.40
CA GLN A 233 10.56 13.16 23.14
C GLN A 233 11.10 14.49 22.59
N GLU A 234 10.82 14.81 21.32
CA GLU A 234 11.10 16.10 20.71
C GLU A 234 10.35 17.26 21.36
N ASN A 235 9.22 17.02 22.02
CA ASN A 235 8.41 18.04 22.68
C ASN A 235 8.79 18.26 24.15
N LEU A 236 9.74 17.47 24.69
CA LEU A 236 10.29 17.72 26.02
C LEU A 236 10.96 19.09 26.10
N ASP A 237 10.98 19.71 27.28
CA ASP A 237 11.73 20.95 27.52
C ASP A 237 13.20 20.73 27.11
N PRO A 238 13.84 21.67 26.38
CA PRO A 238 15.23 21.50 25.95
C PRO A 238 16.22 21.18 27.08
N LYS A 239 15.98 21.65 28.31
CA LYS A 239 16.80 21.32 29.50
C LYS A 239 16.50 19.92 30.04
N ALA A 240 15.30 19.40 29.77
CA ALA A 240 14.88 18.05 30.15
C ALA A 240 15.26 16.99 29.10
N LYS A 241 15.77 17.37 27.91
CA LYS A 241 16.31 16.44 26.90
C LYS A 241 17.71 15.91 27.26
N THR A 242 17.84 15.36 28.47
CA THR A 242 19.05 14.67 28.91
C THR A 242 18.99 13.21 28.48
N TRP A 243 20.15 12.55 28.37
CA TRP A 243 20.21 11.12 28.03
C TRP A 243 19.39 10.27 29.01
N VAL A 244 19.47 10.56 30.31
CA VAL A 244 18.68 9.86 31.34
C VAL A 244 17.19 10.03 31.09
N ASN A 245 16.73 11.25 30.83
CA ASN A 245 15.31 11.49 30.61
C ASN A 245 14.81 10.82 29.32
N GLN A 246 15.57 10.87 28.24
CA GLN A 246 15.16 10.33 26.95
C GLN A 246 15.25 8.80 26.88
N ARG A 247 16.20 8.19 27.60
CA ARG A 247 16.49 6.76 27.48
C ARG A 247 15.96 5.94 28.65
N LEU A 248 15.83 6.52 29.84
CA LEU A 248 15.52 5.79 31.08
C LEU A 248 14.21 6.25 31.75
N TYR A 249 13.83 7.53 31.66
CA TYR A 249 12.67 8.07 32.39
C TYR A 249 11.42 8.18 31.50
N TYR A 250 11.47 8.97 30.42
CA TYR A 250 10.37 9.12 29.46
C TYR A 250 10.48 8.04 28.39
N THR A 251 9.96 6.86 28.69
CA THR A 251 10.12 5.67 27.86
C THR A 251 8.93 5.39 26.96
N HIS A 252 7.70 5.64 27.39
CA HIS A 252 6.48 5.16 26.70
C HIS A 252 5.37 6.22 26.62
N GLY A 253 4.45 6.03 25.65
CA GLY A 253 3.15 6.71 25.57
C GLY A 253 2.15 6.12 26.56
N TYR A 254 0.94 6.67 26.67
CA TYR A 254 -0.01 6.24 27.71
C TYR A 254 -1.48 6.28 27.27
N GLY A 255 -2.01 5.11 26.89
CA GLY A 255 -3.40 4.90 26.53
C GLY A 255 -3.79 5.55 25.20
N LEU A 256 -5.08 5.82 25.05
CA LEU A 256 -5.65 6.47 23.88
C LEU A 256 -6.82 7.37 24.26
N ALA A 257 -7.31 8.15 23.29
CA ALA A 257 -8.61 8.80 23.37
C ALA A 257 -9.54 8.19 22.31
N LEU A 258 -10.82 8.05 22.63
CA LEU A 258 -11.81 7.43 21.75
C LEU A 258 -13.14 8.18 21.85
N SER A 259 -13.77 8.43 20.70
CA SER A 259 -15.13 8.94 20.60
C SER A 259 -15.88 8.27 19.45
N PRO A 260 -17.17 7.97 19.61
CA PRO A 260 -18.00 7.53 18.51
C PRO A 260 -18.15 8.65 17.45
N VAL A 261 -18.43 8.25 16.21
CA VAL A 261 -18.34 9.17 15.06
C VAL A 261 -19.51 10.15 14.93
N THR A 262 -20.59 9.96 15.70
CA THR A 262 -21.85 10.70 15.54
C THR A 262 -22.14 11.70 16.65
N GLU A 263 -21.46 11.59 17.79
CA GLU A 263 -21.83 12.30 19.00
C GLU A 263 -21.03 13.59 19.17
N VAL A 264 -21.76 14.68 19.38
CA VAL A 264 -21.24 16.02 19.61
C VAL A 264 -21.83 16.54 20.92
N SER A 265 -20.99 17.10 21.80
CA SER A 265 -21.42 17.72 23.06
C SER A 265 -22.16 19.03 22.81
N GLU A 266 -22.81 19.58 23.85
CA GLU A 266 -23.48 20.89 23.76
C GLU A 266 -22.53 22.02 23.35
N GLU A 267 -21.24 21.88 23.65
CA GLU A 267 -20.18 22.83 23.30
C GLU A 267 -19.59 22.61 21.89
N GLY A 268 -20.08 21.61 21.14
CA GLY A 268 -19.55 21.29 19.82
C GLY A 268 -18.26 20.45 19.84
N ALA A 269 -17.95 19.78 20.95
CA ALA A 269 -16.77 18.92 21.11
C ALA A 269 -17.13 17.43 20.95
N PRO A 270 -16.19 16.53 20.64
CA PRO A 270 -16.47 15.09 20.59
C PRO A 270 -16.83 14.56 21.97
N THR A 271 -17.84 13.69 22.04
CA THR A 271 -18.17 12.99 23.28
C THR A 271 -17.23 11.82 23.46
N LEU A 272 -16.28 11.94 24.39
CA LEU A 272 -15.26 10.90 24.61
C LEU A 272 -15.82 9.73 25.42
N GLN A 273 -15.63 8.51 24.92
CA GLN A 273 -15.88 7.24 25.62
C GLN A 273 -14.62 6.73 26.33
N VAL A 274 -13.43 7.08 25.84
CA VAL A 274 -12.16 6.90 26.55
C VAL A 274 -11.46 8.25 26.64
N LYS A 275 -11.12 8.66 27.86
CA LYS A 275 -10.55 9.99 28.13
C LYS A 275 -9.59 9.99 29.32
N ASP A 276 -8.89 11.11 29.46
CA ASP A 276 -8.02 11.47 30.57
C ASP A 276 -6.76 10.60 30.69
N ILE A 277 -5.95 10.89 31.72
CA ILE A 277 -4.75 10.16 32.09
C ILE A 277 -4.80 9.96 33.62
N PRO A 278 -4.88 8.72 34.13
CA PRO A 278 -4.96 7.47 33.36
C PRO A 278 -6.26 7.36 32.54
N PRO A 279 -6.28 6.55 31.45
CA PRO A 279 -7.46 6.44 30.62
C PRO A 279 -8.63 5.86 31.41
N MET A 280 -9.76 6.54 31.36
CA MET A 280 -11.01 6.13 32.00
C MET A 280 -12.10 5.95 30.95
N SER A 281 -12.93 4.93 31.16
CA SER A 281 -14.15 4.71 30.39
C SER A 281 -15.30 4.30 31.32
N ASP A 282 -16.51 4.71 30.97
CA ASP A 282 -17.73 4.22 31.60
C ASP A 282 -18.19 2.87 30.99
N PHE A 283 -17.61 2.46 29.86
CA PHE A 283 -17.93 1.22 29.17
C PHE A 283 -16.98 0.10 29.58
N GLU A 284 -17.51 -1.09 29.86
CA GLU A 284 -16.71 -2.27 30.21
C GLU A 284 -15.78 -2.68 29.06
N ARG A 285 -16.27 -2.58 27.80
CA ARG A 285 -15.50 -2.91 26.58
C ARG A 285 -14.22 -2.09 26.39
N PHE A 286 -14.14 -0.92 27.02
CA PHE A 286 -13.02 0.01 26.89
C PHE A 286 -12.20 0.18 28.17
N GLN A 287 -12.31 -0.76 29.11
CA GLN A 287 -11.40 -0.81 30.26
C GLN A 287 -10.02 -1.26 29.79
N ILE A 288 -9.02 -0.39 29.92
CA ILE A 288 -7.65 -0.68 29.51
C ILE A 288 -6.85 -1.12 30.74
N GLU A 289 -6.43 -2.38 30.76
CA GLU A 289 -5.61 -2.93 31.85
C GLU A 289 -4.16 -2.47 31.77
N ARG A 290 -3.61 -2.36 30.55
CA ARG A 290 -2.21 -2.02 30.29
C ARG A 290 -2.11 -0.83 29.31
N PRO A 291 -2.18 0.41 29.81
CA PRO A 291 -2.18 1.59 28.95
C PRO A 291 -0.79 1.96 28.39
N GLY A 292 0.31 1.40 28.89
CA GLY A 292 1.65 1.79 28.44
C GLY A 292 1.94 1.45 26.97
N ILE A 293 2.29 2.45 26.16
CA ILE A 293 2.62 2.28 24.74
C ILE A 293 4.13 2.38 24.55
N TYR A 294 4.81 1.24 24.64
CA TYR A 294 6.24 1.13 24.41
C TYR A 294 6.58 0.99 22.93
N TYR A 295 5.67 0.45 22.13
CA TYR A 295 5.77 0.27 20.69
C TYR A 295 4.58 0.99 20.05
N GLY A 296 4.89 1.93 19.17
CA GLY A 296 3.91 2.84 18.55
C GLY A 296 4.53 3.57 17.36
N GLU A 297 3.76 4.35 16.62
CA GLU A 297 4.18 4.95 15.37
C GLU A 297 5.24 6.05 15.51
N ARG A 298 5.38 6.64 16.70
CA ARG A 298 6.34 7.72 16.96
C ARG A 298 7.50 7.32 17.86
N THR A 299 7.52 6.06 18.29
CA THR A 299 8.61 5.44 19.07
C THR A 299 9.88 5.15 18.24
N ASN A 300 10.50 6.18 17.68
CA ASN A 300 11.64 6.04 16.75
C ASN A 300 12.99 5.75 17.45
N ASP A 301 13.05 6.03 18.73
CA ASP A 301 14.25 6.03 19.56
C ASP A 301 14.35 4.80 20.44
N TYR A 302 15.58 4.31 20.65
CA TYR A 302 15.81 3.23 21.62
C TYR A 302 15.64 3.75 23.06
N ILE A 303 15.21 2.88 23.95
CA ILE A 303 15.11 3.14 25.40
C ILE A 303 15.70 1.96 26.17
N ILE A 304 15.97 2.16 27.45
CA ILE A 304 16.42 1.13 28.36
C ILE A 304 15.47 1.11 29.55
N VAL A 305 14.75 0.02 29.66
CA VAL A 305 13.80 -0.24 30.75
C VAL A 305 14.46 -1.10 31.82
N ASN A 306 13.83 -1.21 32.98
CA ASN A 306 14.37 -1.94 34.14
C ASN A 306 15.78 -1.45 34.52
N SER A 307 15.95 -0.13 34.45
CA SER A 307 17.13 0.56 34.98
C SER A 307 16.95 0.82 36.48
N LYS A 308 17.97 1.34 37.17
CA LYS A 308 17.84 1.79 38.56
C LYS A 308 16.93 3.01 38.73
N ILE A 309 16.64 3.70 37.64
CA ILE A 309 15.67 4.78 37.58
C ILE A 309 14.34 4.19 37.13
N LYS A 310 13.30 4.43 37.93
CA LYS A 310 11.93 4.08 37.56
C LYS A 310 11.45 4.95 36.41
N GLU A 311 10.60 4.39 35.58
CA GLU A 311 10.08 5.05 34.39
C GLU A 311 8.95 6.00 34.79
N PHE A 312 8.84 7.13 34.10
CA PHE A 312 7.68 7.99 34.20
C PHE A 312 6.47 7.26 33.62
N ASP A 313 5.40 7.15 34.40
CA ASP A 313 4.16 6.49 33.96
C ASP A 313 3.16 7.55 33.50
N TYR A 314 2.63 8.33 34.46
CA TYR A 314 1.70 9.41 34.17
C TYR A 314 1.68 10.48 35.27
N PRO A 315 1.16 11.69 35.00
CA PRO A 315 1.09 12.73 36.02
C PRO A 315 -0.12 12.52 36.96
N ALA A 316 0.11 12.51 38.27
CA ALA A 316 -0.91 12.44 39.31
C ALA A 316 -0.90 13.71 40.18
N GLY A 317 -1.61 14.74 39.70
CA GLY A 317 -1.67 16.04 40.39
C GLY A 317 -0.33 16.76 40.39
N GLU A 318 0.23 17.05 41.57
CA GLU A 318 1.55 17.67 41.75
C GLU A 318 2.72 16.66 41.71
N LYS A 319 2.41 15.35 41.67
CA LYS A 319 3.41 14.27 41.60
C LYS A 319 3.32 13.54 40.28
N ASN A 320 4.37 12.79 39.98
CA ASN A 320 4.38 11.81 38.90
C ASN A 320 4.23 10.43 39.51
N GLU A 321 3.40 9.59 38.91
CA GLU A 321 3.46 8.15 39.12
C GLU A 321 4.60 7.57 38.30
N GLU A 322 5.23 6.54 38.86
CA GLU A 322 6.38 5.88 38.28
C GLU A 322 6.12 4.38 38.19
N THR A 323 6.61 3.77 37.11
CA THR A 323 6.40 2.36 36.80
C THR A 323 7.72 1.64 36.52
N GLU A 324 7.65 0.32 36.48
CA GLU A 324 8.73 -0.57 36.06
C GLU A 324 8.16 -1.50 34.99
N TYR A 325 8.89 -1.64 33.89
CA TYR A 325 8.47 -2.48 32.77
C TYR A 325 8.40 -3.96 33.14
N ASP A 326 7.20 -4.54 33.07
CA ASP A 326 6.93 -5.94 33.41
C ASP A 326 6.91 -6.89 32.19
N GLY A 327 7.15 -6.35 30.99
CA GLY A 327 7.04 -7.10 29.74
C GLY A 327 8.29 -7.89 29.38
N GLU A 328 8.15 -8.80 28.41
CA GLU A 328 9.25 -9.65 27.94
C GLU A 328 10.04 -9.05 26.76
N GLY A 329 9.64 -7.86 26.30
CA GLY A 329 10.19 -7.17 25.13
C GLY A 329 11.62 -6.64 25.31
N GLY A 330 12.35 -6.55 24.19
CA GLY A 330 13.72 -6.04 24.14
C GLY A 330 14.80 -7.07 24.48
N VAL A 331 16.05 -6.61 24.58
CA VAL A 331 17.22 -7.47 24.80
C VAL A 331 17.89 -7.16 26.13
N SER A 332 18.07 -8.17 26.98
CA SER A 332 18.76 -8.01 28.28
C SER A 332 20.22 -7.55 28.11
N LEU A 333 20.59 -6.51 28.86
CA LEU A 333 21.92 -5.92 28.97
C LEU A 333 22.78 -6.55 30.08
N SER A 334 22.49 -7.79 30.45
CA SER A 334 23.12 -8.54 31.55
C SER A 334 24.64 -8.69 31.49
N SER A 335 25.28 -8.48 30.34
CA SER A 335 26.73 -8.63 30.18
C SER A 335 27.40 -7.38 29.61
N PHE A 336 28.64 -7.16 30.04
CA PHE A 336 29.49 -6.09 29.53
C PHE A 336 29.63 -6.11 28.01
N PHE A 337 29.79 -7.29 27.41
CA PHE A 337 29.93 -7.41 25.95
C PHE A 337 28.65 -7.06 25.19
N ARG A 338 27.46 -7.39 25.73
CA ARG A 338 26.20 -6.94 25.13
C ARG A 338 26.07 -5.42 25.21
N ARG A 339 26.38 -4.82 26.36
CA ARG A 339 26.39 -3.35 26.53
C ARG A 339 27.37 -2.69 25.56
N LEU A 340 28.56 -3.26 25.38
CA LEU A 340 29.55 -2.76 24.41
C LEU A 340 29.05 -2.87 22.96
N ALA A 341 28.43 -3.99 22.60
CA ALA A 341 27.88 -4.19 21.25
C ALA A 341 26.78 -3.18 20.93
N TYR A 342 25.83 -2.96 21.86
CA TYR A 342 24.78 -1.95 21.68
C TYR A 342 25.31 -0.52 21.72
N ALA A 343 26.28 -0.21 22.60
CA ALA A 343 26.95 1.08 22.62
C ALA A 343 27.61 1.39 21.26
N TRP A 344 28.24 0.38 20.64
CA TRP A 344 28.82 0.51 19.31
C TRP A 344 27.75 0.65 18.22
N GLN A 345 26.75 -0.23 18.19
CA GLN A 345 25.71 -0.27 17.15
C GLN A 345 24.86 1.00 17.14
N LEU A 346 24.51 1.52 18.31
CA LEU A 346 23.67 2.71 18.48
C LEU A 346 24.50 4.01 18.54
N GLY A 347 25.83 3.90 18.57
CA GLY A 347 26.74 5.04 18.70
C GLY A 347 26.62 5.77 20.04
N ASP A 348 26.19 5.09 21.11
CA ASP A 348 25.93 5.70 22.42
C ASP A 348 26.75 5.04 23.53
N PHE A 349 27.85 5.72 23.90
CA PHE A 349 28.75 5.25 24.96
C PHE A 349 28.13 5.26 26.36
N ASN A 350 27.04 6.01 26.59
CA ASN A 350 26.39 6.07 27.90
C ASN A 350 25.81 4.71 28.31
N ILE A 351 25.46 3.85 27.35
CA ILE A 351 25.03 2.47 27.59
C ILE A 351 26.10 1.68 28.36
N LEU A 352 27.39 1.97 28.12
CA LEU A 352 28.51 1.31 28.79
C LEU A 352 28.84 1.91 30.15
N ILE A 353 28.83 3.25 30.26
CA ILE A 353 29.38 3.97 31.42
C ILE A 353 28.34 4.40 32.46
N SER A 354 27.05 4.41 32.10
CA SER A 354 25.99 4.79 33.02
C SER A 354 25.90 3.81 34.19
N GLY A 355 25.89 4.37 35.41
CA GLY A 355 25.70 3.61 36.66
C GLY A 355 24.26 3.18 36.90
N GLU A 356 23.32 3.68 36.10
CA GLU A 356 21.88 3.38 36.20
C GLU A 356 21.49 2.09 35.48
N ILE A 357 22.36 1.57 34.61
CA ILE A 357 22.15 0.31 33.89
C ILE A 357 22.83 -0.83 34.64
N ASP A 358 22.08 -1.89 34.94
CA ASP A 358 22.58 -3.11 35.58
C ASP A 358 22.19 -4.38 34.78
N SER A 359 22.18 -5.54 35.46
CA SER A 359 21.95 -6.83 34.79
C SER A 359 20.50 -7.08 34.42
N GLU A 360 19.56 -6.42 35.10
CA GLU A 360 18.12 -6.56 34.87
C GLU A 360 17.63 -5.64 33.75
N SER A 361 18.43 -4.61 33.42
CA SER A 361 18.10 -3.66 32.37
C SER A 361 17.96 -4.32 30.99
N ARG A 362 16.98 -3.86 30.23
CA ARG A 362 16.66 -4.33 28.87
C ARG A 362 16.66 -3.15 27.91
N ILE A 363 17.27 -3.33 26.75
CA ILE A 363 17.23 -2.34 25.68
C ILE A 363 16.11 -2.66 24.70
N LEU A 364 15.22 -1.69 24.48
CA LEU A 364 14.13 -1.77 23.50
C LEU A 364 14.50 -0.88 22.32
N TYR A 365 14.50 -1.44 21.12
CA TYR A 365 14.86 -0.79 19.87
C TYR A 365 14.03 -1.37 18.72
N TYR A 366 13.99 -0.66 17.58
CA TYR A 366 12.99 -0.89 16.52
C TYR A 366 11.58 -0.95 17.12
N ARG A 367 11.21 0.14 17.79
CA ARG A 367 9.93 0.27 18.50
C ARG A 367 8.83 0.81 17.59
N ASN A 368 9.19 1.71 16.66
CA ASN A 368 8.33 2.13 15.57
C ASN A 368 7.77 0.91 14.80
N ILE A 369 6.44 0.82 14.73
CA ILE A 369 5.69 -0.34 14.23
C ILE A 369 6.15 -0.71 12.82
N GLN A 370 6.07 0.23 11.88
CA GLN A 370 6.47 0.02 10.49
C GLN A 370 7.95 -0.39 10.35
N ARG A 371 8.85 0.29 11.06
CA ARG A 371 10.28 -0.04 11.04
C ARG A 371 10.54 -1.44 11.58
N ARG A 372 9.78 -1.86 12.60
CA ARG A 372 9.88 -3.18 13.22
C ARG A 372 9.44 -4.28 12.26
N VAL A 373 8.23 -4.20 11.73
CA VAL A 373 7.70 -5.23 10.83
C VAL A 373 8.50 -5.32 9.54
N LYS A 374 8.96 -4.19 8.99
CA LYS A 374 9.86 -4.15 7.82
C LYS A 374 11.23 -4.74 8.11
N HIS A 375 11.71 -4.66 9.36
CA HIS A 375 12.95 -5.32 9.75
C HIS A 375 12.78 -6.85 9.86
N ILE A 376 11.61 -7.31 10.33
CA ILE A 376 11.28 -8.73 10.48
C ILE A 376 11.05 -9.40 9.12
N ALA A 377 10.23 -8.79 8.25
CA ALA A 377 9.87 -9.33 6.94
C ALA A 377 10.09 -8.29 5.81
N PRO A 378 11.35 -7.97 5.45
CA PRO A 378 11.68 -6.92 4.48
C PRO A 378 11.25 -7.23 3.04
N PHE A 379 10.78 -8.44 2.78
CA PHE A 379 10.31 -8.91 1.48
C PHE A 379 8.81 -8.68 1.27
N LEU A 380 8.07 -8.31 2.32
CA LEU A 380 6.70 -7.81 2.23
C LEU A 380 6.73 -6.29 2.06
N GLN A 381 5.75 -5.76 1.35
CA GLN A 381 5.42 -4.34 1.38
C GLN A 381 4.41 -4.12 2.50
N PHE A 382 4.50 -3.02 3.25
CA PHE A 382 3.56 -2.72 4.34
C PHE A 382 2.72 -1.53 3.95
N ASP A 383 1.50 -1.50 4.45
CA ASP A 383 0.60 -0.35 4.35
C ASP A 383 1.15 0.86 5.12
N ASP A 384 0.82 2.06 4.66
CA ASP A 384 1.34 3.29 5.24
C ASP A 384 0.67 3.66 6.59
N ASP A 385 -0.46 3.03 6.97
CA ASP A 385 -1.29 3.39 8.14
C ASP A 385 -1.62 2.19 9.06
N PRO A 386 -0.76 1.87 10.06
CA PRO A 386 -1.11 0.91 11.11
C PRO A 386 -2.16 1.47 12.06
N TYR A 387 -3.09 0.64 12.51
CA TYR A 387 -4.19 1.09 13.39
C TYR A 387 -4.19 0.39 14.74
N LEU A 388 -4.61 1.12 15.78
CA LEU A 388 -4.67 0.61 17.14
C LEU A 388 -6.05 0.02 17.49
N VAL A 389 -6.04 -1.11 18.19
CA VAL A 389 -7.24 -1.82 18.65
C VAL A 389 -7.18 -2.05 20.16
N ILE A 390 -8.33 -1.91 20.82
CA ILE A 390 -8.51 -2.30 22.22
C ILE A 390 -9.07 -3.72 22.23
N THR A 391 -8.33 -4.67 22.78
CA THR A 391 -8.83 -6.05 22.89
C THR A 391 -9.89 -6.17 23.99
N GLU A 392 -10.70 -7.23 23.98
CA GLU A 392 -11.64 -7.55 25.06
C GLU A 392 -10.93 -7.72 26.43
N GLU A 393 -9.68 -8.15 26.42
CA GLU A 393 -8.83 -8.25 27.62
C GLU A 393 -8.27 -6.90 28.08
N GLY A 394 -8.61 -5.79 27.42
CA GLY A 394 -8.10 -4.46 27.76
C GLY A 394 -6.64 -4.23 27.39
N LYS A 395 -6.09 -5.00 26.43
CA LYS A 395 -4.76 -4.77 25.85
C LYS A 395 -4.85 -3.85 24.64
N LEU A 396 -3.74 -3.20 24.35
CA LEU A 396 -3.58 -2.35 23.17
C LEU A 396 -2.70 -3.08 22.15
N VAL A 397 -3.24 -3.32 20.96
CA VAL A 397 -2.50 -3.97 19.87
C VAL A 397 -2.61 -3.16 18.60
N TRP A 398 -1.51 -3.10 17.85
CA TRP A 398 -1.49 -2.52 16.51
C TRP A 398 -1.75 -3.61 15.49
N ILE A 399 -2.57 -3.32 14.49
CA ILE A 399 -2.72 -4.15 13.30
C ILE A 399 -2.12 -3.40 12.12
N GLN A 400 -1.28 -4.09 11.35
CA GLN A 400 -0.60 -3.55 10.19
C GLN A 400 -0.79 -4.50 9.01
N ASP A 401 -1.39 -3.98 7.94
CA ASP A 401 -1.52 -4.67 6.67
C ASP A 401 -0.17 -4.86 5.99
N ALA A 402 0.03 -6.05 5.41
CA ALA A 402 1.25 -6.42 4.71
C ALA A 402 0.93 -7.14 3.40
N TYR A 403 1.47 -6.57 2.33
CA TYR A 403 1.26 -6.98 0.96
C TYR A 403 2.37 -7.87 0.45
N THR A 404 1.98 -8.93 -0.25
CA THR A 404 2.87 -9.52 -1.25
C THR A 404 2.72 -8.73 -2.54
N TRP A 405 3.82 -8.54 -3.26
CA TRP A 405 3.82 -7.73 -4.47
C TRP A 405 4.88 -8.22 -5.46
N SER A 406 4.74 -7.80 -6.72
CA SER A 406 5.75 -8.04 -7.76
C SER A 406 5.71 -6.96 -8.84
N ASP A 407 6.84 -6.77 -9.52
CA ASP A 407 6.99 -6.01 -10.78
C ASP A 407 7.21 -6.94 -11.99
N LYS A 408 6.94 -8.24 -11.81
CA LYS A 408 7.20 -9.31 -12.80
C LYS A 408 6.01 -10.22 -13.03
N TYR A 409 4.78 -9.77 -12.82
CA TYR A 409 3.62 -10.51 -13.27
C TYR A 409 3.43 -10.36 -14.79
N PRO A 410 3.32 -11.44 -15.57
CA PRO A 410 3.31 -11.36 -17.03
C PRO A 410 2.03 -10.68 -17.54
N TYR A 411 2.15 -9.84 -18.57
CA TYR A 411 1.03 -9.10 -19.20
C TYR A 411 0.28 -8.10 -18.30
N SER A 412 0.51 -8.07 -16.99
CA SER A 412 -0.17 -7.15 -16.08
C SER A 412 0.40 -5.75 -16.21
N GLU A 413 -0.48 -4.76 -16.37
CA GLU A 413 -0.10 -3.35 -16.45
C GLU A 413 0.56 -2.88 -15.15
N PRO A 414 1.78 -2.32 -15.20
CA PRO A 414 2.41 -1.76 -14.02
C PRO A 414 1.79 -0.41 -13.63
N LEU A 415 1.58 -0.24 -12.33
CA LEU A 415 1.33 1.07 -11.72
C LEU A 415 2.58 1.96 -11.81
N PRO A 416 2.45 3.29 -11.57
CA PRO A 416 3.57 4.22 -11.64
C PRO A 416 4.78 3.89 -10.74
N ASP A 417 4.56 3.15 -9.65
CA ASP A 417 5.61 2.69 -8.75
C ASP A 417 6.25 1.36 -9.18
N GLY A 418 5.82 0.80 -10.32
CA GLY A 418 6.31 -0.46 -10.88
C GLY A 418 5.53 -1.70 -10.42
N THR A 419 4.61 -1.56 -9.46
CA THR A 419 3.80 -2.68 -8.97
C THR A 419 2.89 -3.19 -10.08
N ASN A 420 2.95 -4.47 -10.40
CA ASN A 420 2.04 -5.11 -11.35
C ASN A 420 1.40 -6.40 -10.83
N TYR A 421 1.57 -6.68 -9.54
CA TYR A 421 0.88 -7.70 -8.76
C TYR A 421 0.85 -7.26 -7.30
N ILE A 422 -0.28 -7.42 -6.63
CA ILE A 422 -0.40 -7.13 -5.19
C ILE A 422 -1.51 -7.97 -4.54
N ARG A 423 -1.28 -8.44 -3.31
CA ARG A 423 -2.27 -9.13 -2.46
C ARG A 423 -2.12 -8.73 -1.01
N ASN A 424 -3.23 -8.64 -0.28
CA ASN A 424 -3.24 -8.38 1.17
C ASN A 424 -3.03 -9.69 1.96
N SER A 425 -1.92 -10.36 1.70
CA SER A 425 -1.76 -11.75 2.13
C SER A 425 -1.50 -11.91 3.63
N VAL A 426 -1.02 -10.86 4.31
CA VAL A 426 -0.55 -10.95 5.70
C VAL A 426 -1.07 -9.79 6.55
N LYS A 427 -1.43 -10.10 7.80
CA LYS A 427 -1.71 -9.13 8.88
C LYS A 427 -0.66 -9.28 9.96
N ALA A 428 0.09 -8.22 10.24
CA ALA A 428 0.98 -8.19 11.40
C ALA A 428 0.22 -7.60 12.60
N VAL A 429 0.13 -8.37 13.68
CA VAL A 429 -0.42 -7.91 14.97
C VAL A 429 0.73 -7.68 15.93
N ILE A 430 0.83 -6.48 16.49
CA ILE A 430 1.93 -6.03 17.34
C ILE A 430 1.39 -5.60 18.69
N ASP A 431 1.86 -6.23 19.77
CA ASP A 431 1.52 -5.78 21.12
C ASP A 431 2.17 -4.41 21.41
N ALA A 432 1.39 -3.42 21.81
CA ALA A 432 1.89 -2.06 22.05
C ALA A 432 2.81 -1.95 23.28
N TYR A 433 2.75 -2.93 24.19
CA TYR A 433 3.51 -2.97 25.44
C TYR A 433 4.83 -3.75 25.29
N ASP A 434 4.81 -4.97 24.74
CA ASP A 434 6.02 -5.79 24.60
C ASP A 434 6.62 -5.88 23.19
N GLY A 435 5.88 -5.43 22.18
CA GLY A 435 6.32 -5.42 20.80
C GLY A 435 6.43 -6.82 20.19
N SER A 436 5.89 -7.86 20.80
CA SER A 436 5.71 -9.15 20.14
C SER A 436 4.95 -8.96 18.84
N VAL A 437 5.38 -9.65 17.78
CA VAL A 437 4.78 -9.54 16.44
C VAL A 437 4.34 -10.92 16.01
N THR A 438 3.06 -11.05 15.67
CA THR A 438 2.52 -12.26 15.04
C THR A 438 2.06 -11.93 13.64
N MET A 439 2.57 -12.63 12.63
CA MET A 439 2.20 -12.43 11.22
C MET A 439 1.21 -13.50 10.80
N TYR A 440 -0.05 -13.12 10.66
CA TYR A 440 -1.13 -14.02 10.23
C TYR A 440 -1.28 -13.99 8.71
N VAL A 441 -1.32 -15.15 8.08
CA VAL A 441 -1.59 -15.28 6.63
C VAL A 441 -3.10 -15.35 6.43
N VAL A 442 -3.67 -14.33 5.80
CA VAL A 442 -5.12 -14.17 5.53
C VAL A 442 -5.50 -14.49 4.08
N GLU A 443 -4.54 -14.52 3.14
CA GLU A 443 -4.76 -15.10 1.80
C GLU A 443 -3.86 -16.34 1.61
N PRO A 444 -4.22 -17.51 2.15
CA PRO A 444 -3.37 -18.71 2.09
C PRO A 444 -3.16 -19.24 0.66
N GLU A 445 -4.01 -18.85 -0.29
CA GLU A 445 -3.93 -19.26 -1.70
C GLU A 445 -2.98 -18.39 -2.54
N ASP A 446 -2.43 -17.31 -1.98
CA ASP A 446 -1.46 -16.50 -2.69
C ASP A 446 -0.11 -17.26 -2.86
N PRO A 447 0.34 -17.51 -4.10
CA PRO A 447 1.57 -18.27 -4.35
C PRO A 447 2.83 -17.57 -3.81
N VAL A 448 2.82 -16.24 -3.69
CA VAL A 448 3.97 -15.48 -3.19
C VAL A 448 4.12 -15.69 -1.69
N VAL A 449 3.05 -15.53 -0.90
CA VAL A 449 3.10 -15.81 0.54
C VAL A 449 3.38 -17.29 0.83
N GLN A 450 2.81 -18.23 0.06
CA GLN A 450 3.12 -19.66 0.19
C GLN A 450 4.62 -19.95 0.02
N THR A 451 5.25 -19.27 -0.94
CA THR A 451 6.70 -19.42 -1.17
C THR A 451 7.51 -18.89 0.01
N TYR A 452 7.16 -17.72 0.55
CA TYR A 452 7.83 -17.18 1.73
C TYR A 452 7.59 -18.01 2.98
N TRP A 453 6.38 -18.55 3.16
CA TRP A 453 6.05 -19.42 4.28
C TRP A 453 6.85 -20.72 4.23
N ALA A 454 7.04 -21.30 3.05
CA ALA A 454 7.91 -22.47 2.88
C ALA A 454 9.39 -22.18 3.22
N ILE A 455 9.86 -20.95 3.04
CA ILE A 455 11.23 -20.53 3.39
C ILE A 455 11.36 -20.23 4.89
N PHE A 456 10.33 -19.60 5.50
CA PHE A 456 10.31 -19.14 6.88
C PHE A 456 9.08 -19.70 7.64
N PRO A 457 9.07 -21.00 7.97
CA PRO A 457 7.90 -21.65 8.56
C PRO A 457 7.48 -21.07 9.90
N ASP A 458 8.44 -20.64 10.73
CA ASP A 458 8.20 -20.11 12.08
C ASP A 458 7.80 -18.62 12.08
N LEU A 459 7.86 -17.94 10.93
CA LEU A 459 7.54 -16.51 10.84
C LEU A 459 6.03 -16.27 10.73
N PHE A 460 5.32 -17.19 10.08
CA PHE A 460 3.91 -17.03 9.73
C PHE A 460 3.02 -17.97 10.53
N THR A 461 1.85 -17.46 10.86
CA THR A 461 0.79 -18.16 11.59
C THR A 461 -0.47 -18.20 10.72
N SER A 462 -1.27 -19.26 10.84
CA SER A 462 -2.54 -19.33 10.11
C SER A 462 -3.54 -18.32 10.66
N GLU A 463 -4.34 -17.68 9.79
CA GLU A 463 -5.48 -16.87 10.21
C GLU A 463 -6.43 -17.60 11.17
N GLN A 464 -6.56 -18.92 11.06
CA GLN A 464 -7.43 -19.71 11.95
C GLN A 464 -7.00 -19.63 13.43
N GLU A 465 -5.72 -19.37 13.69
CA GLU A 465 -5.17 -19.18 15.04
C GLU A 465 -5.28 -17.73 15.53
N MET A 466 -5.74 -16.79 14.68
CA MET A 466 -6.01 -15.42 15.08
C MET A 466 -7.18 -15.38 16.08
N PRO A 467 -7.03 -14.71 17.23
CA PRO A 467 -8.12 -14.53 18.18
C PRO A 467 -9.34 -13.88 17.52
N GLU A 468 -10.55 -14.32 17.89
CA GLU A 468 -11.81 -13.86 17.29
C GLU A 468 -12.00 -12.35 17.45
N ASP A 469 -11.68 -11.80 18.62
CA ASP A 469 -11.71 -10.37 18.90
C ASP A 469 -10.80 -9.59 17.93
N ILE A 470 -9.56 -10.03 17.71
CA ILE A 470 -8.65 -9.39 16.74
C ILE A 470 -9.17 -9.54 15.30
N ARG A 471 -9.72 -10.70 14.96
CA ARG A 471 -10.30 -10.93 13.61
C ARG A 471 -11.49 -10.00 13.37
N ALA A 472 -12.31 -9.76 14.39
CA ALA A 472 -13.41 -8.80 14.34
C ALA A 472 -12.92 -7.35 14.19
N HIS A 473 -11.62 -7.08 14.33
CA HIS A 473 -11.00 -5.77 14.10
C HIS A 473 -10.32 -5.61 12.73
N LEU A 474 -10.32 -6.65 11.88
CA LEU A 474 -9.73 -6.52 10.55
C LEU A 474 -10.53 -5.55 9.67
N ARG A 475 -9.83 -4.61 9.03
CA ARG A 475 -10.38 -3.71 8.00
C ARG A 475 -9.76 -3.98 6.64
N TYR A 476 -10.49 -3.70 5.56
CA TYR A 476 -9.93 -3.72 4.21
C TYR A 476 -9.03 -2.50 4.01
N PRO A 477 -7.74 -2.65 3.64
CA PRO A 477 -6.81 -1.53 3.74
C PRO A 477 -6.94 -0.55 2.58
N GLU A 478 -6.73 0.73 2.91
CA GLU A 478 -6.93 1.85 1.99
C GLU A 478 -5.93 1.83 0.84
N ASP A 479 -4.64 1.55 1.06
CA ASP A 479 -3.63 1.59 -0.01
C ASP A 479 -3.92 0.54 -1.10
N LEU A 480 -4.27 -0.69 -0.70
CA LEU A 480 -4.65 -1.72 -1.66
C LEU A 480 -5.92 -1.33 -2.41
N PHE A 481 -6.92 -0.84 -1.69
CA PHE A 481 -8.19 -0.44 -2.28
C PHE A 481 -8.01 0.68 -3.31
N ILE A 482 -7.19 1.69 -3.01
CA ILE A 482 -6.85 2.77 -3.93
C ILE A 482 -6.14 2.22 -5.17
N ARG A 483 -5.18 1.32 -5.01
CA ARG A 483 -4.46 0.70 -6.14
C ARG A 483 -5.42 -0.11 -7.01
N GLN A 484 -6.30 -0.90 -6.41
CA GLN A 484 -7.31 -1.67 -7.14
C GLN A 484 -8.30 -0.76 -7.85
N ALA A 485 -8.81 0.28 -7.19
CA ALA A 485 -9.70 1.27 -7.78
C ALA A 485 -9.04 1.94 -8.99
N GLN A 486 -7.77 2.38 -8.88
CA GLN A 486 -7.02 3.00 -9.98
C GLN A 486 -6.92 2.10 -11.21
N VAL A 487 -6.68 0.80 -11.02
CA VAL A 487 -6.65 -0.17 -12.13
C VAL A 487 -8.06 -0.40 -12.66
N TYR A 488 -9.04 -0.55 -11.77
CA TYR A 488 -10.44 -0.82 -12.12
C TYR A 488 -11.09 0.28 -12.97
N LEU A 489 -10.67 1.55 -12.82
CA LEU A 489 -11.12 2.68 -13.66
C LEU A 489 -11.05 2.40 -15.17
N ARG A 490 -10.12 1.55 -15.60
CA ARG A 490 -9.96 1.11 -17.00
C ARG A 490 -10.31 -0.36 -17.20
N TYR A 491 -10.01 -1.22 -16.22
CA TYR A 491 -10.08 -2.69 -16.38
C TYR A 491 -11.45 -3.30 -16.01
N HIS A 492 -12.45 -2.49 -15.65
CA HIS A 492 -13.85 -2.93 -15.67
C HIS A 492 -14.31 -3.24 -17.11
N MET A 493 -13.73 -2.59 -18.13
CA MET A 493 -14.02 -2.88 -19.55
C MET A 493 -13.47 -4.26 -19.97
N GLU A 494 -14.34 -5.26 -20.02
CA GLU A 494 -13.95 -6.62 -20.44
C GLU A 494 -13.85 -6.79 -21.96
N LYS A 495 -14.62 -6.01 -22.72
CA LYS A 495 -14.65 -6.11 -24.18
C LYS A 495 -13.42 -5.41 -24.77
N VAL A 496 -12.59 -6.19 -25.45
CA VAL A 496 -11.37 -5.72 -26.13
C VAL A 496 -11.62 -4.54 -27.08
N ALA A 497 -12.77 -4.51 -27.75
CA ALA A 497 -13.11 -3.42 -28.66
C ALA A 497 -13.27 -2.08 -27.92
N ASP A 498 -14.02 -2.10 -26.81
CA ASP A 498 -14.34 -0.95 -25.97
C ASP A 498 -13.07 -0.48 -25.23
N PHE A 499 -12.27 -1.44 -24.73
CA PHE A 499 -10.97 -1.17 -24.10
C PHE A 499 -9.97 -0.51 -25.07
N TYR A 500 -9.84 -1.02 -26.30
CA TYR A 500 -8.98 -0.43 -27.33
C TYR A 500 -9.44 0.98 -27.71
N GLY A 501 -10.75 1.19 -27.80
CA GLY A 501 -11.37 2.48 -28.11
C GLY A 501 -11.33 3.48 -26.95
N LYS A 502 -11.09 3.00 -25.72
CA LYS A 502 -11.21 3.76 -24.47
C LYS A 502 -12.61 4.39 -24.33
N GLU A 503 -13.64 3.60 -24.64
CA GLU A 503 -15.01 4.10 -24.78
C GLU A 503 -15.67 4.44 -23.44
N ASP A 504 -15.31 3.74 -22.36
CA ASP A 504 -15.86 3.92 -21.01
C ASP A 504 -14.74 4.07 -19.97
N LEU A 505 -14.03 5.20 -20.01
CA LEU A 505 -13.02 5.51 -19.00
C LEU A 505 -13.68 6.14 -17.78
N TRP A 506 -13.33 5.67 -16.58
CA TRP A 506 -13.78 6.25 -15.32
C TRP A 506 -12.65 7.04 -14.64
N GLU A 507 -13.04 7.88 -13.69
CA GLU A 507 -12.18 8.69 -12.85
C GLU A 507 -12.66 8.63 -11.39
N ILE A 508 -11.71 8.76 -10.46
CA ILE A 508 -12.04 9.05 -9.06
C ILE A 508 -12.52 10.51 -9.00
N PRO A 509 -13.69 10.78 -8.40
CA PRO A 509 -14.23 12.13 -8.33
C PRO A 509 -13.34 13.07 -7.52
N GLU A 510 -13.53 14.36 -7.74
CA GLU A 510 -12.99 15.41 -6.89
C GLU A 510 -14.02 15.86 -5.86
N GLU A 511 -13.55 16.31 -4.69
CA GLU A 511 -14.32 16.95 -3.61
C GLU A 511 -13.67 18.27 -3.19
N ILE A 512 -14.38 19.11 -2.41
CA ILE A 512 -13.82 20.34 -1.84
C ILE A 512 -13.49 20.10 -0.37
N TYR A 513 -12.22 19.82 -0.08
CA TYR A 513 -11.76 19.67 1.29
C TYR A 513 -11.00 20.91 1.74
N ARG A 514 -11.35 21.48 2.90
CA ARG A 514 -10.74 22.72 3.43
C ARG A 514 -10.69 23.87 2.40
N GLY A 515 -11.67 23.94 1.51
CA GLY A 515 -11.79 24.98 0.49
C GLY A 515 -10.90 24.77 -0.75
N THR A 516 -10.28 23.60 -0.90
CA THR A 516 -9.48 23.24 -2.09
C THR A 516 -10.02 21.99 -2.74
N ALA A 517 -10.07 21.99 -4.08
CA ALA A 517 -10.40 20.79 -4.83
C ALA A 517 -9.28 19.75 -4.68
N GLN A 518 -9.65 18.54 -4.31
CA GLN A 518 -8.76 17.37 -4.24
C GLN A 518 -9.47 16.13 -4.77
N ARG A 519 -8.71 15.09 -5.10
CA ARG A 519 -9.31 13.76 -5.36
C ARG A 519 -9.91 13.23 -4.06
N MET A 520 -11.04 12.56 -4.18
CA MET A 520 -11.71 11.93 -3.06
C MET A 520 -10.90 10.72 -2.58
N ASP A 521 -10.64 10.67 -1.27
CA ASP A 521 -10.06 9.51 -0.60
C ASP A 521 -11.19 8.51 -0.27
N PRO A 522 -10.93 7.18 -0.24
CA PRO A 522 -11.92 6.23 0.21
C PRO A 522 -12.24 6.46 1.69
N TYR A 523 -13.43 6.05 2.12
CA TYR A 523 -13.88 6.28 3.49
C TYR A 523 -14.61 5.06 4.05
N TYR A 524 -14.34 4.78 5.32
CA TYR A 524 -15.03 3.74 6.06
C TYR A 524 -16.41 4.17 6.53
N ILE A 525 -17.39 3.29 6.36
CA ILE A 525 -18.78 3.50 6.75
C ILE A 525 -19.41 2.20 7.23
N ILE A 526 -20.30 2.29 8.22
CA ILE A 526 -21.24 1.22 8.56
C ILE A 526 -22.54 1.48 7.80
N MET A 527 -22.92 0.53 6.95
CA MET A 527 -24.22 0.57 6.27
C MET A 527 -24.71 -0.83 5.92
N ARG A 528 -26.01 -0.94 5.69
CA ARG A 528 -26.60 -2.13 5.07
C ARG A 528 -26.45 -2.04 3.56
N LEU A 529 -25.79 -3.03 2.97
CA LEU A 529 -25.68 -3.15 1.51
C LEU A 529 -27.06 -3.50 0.90
N PRO A 530 -27.30 -3.12 -0.37
CA PRO A 530 -28.43 -3.64 -1.12
C PRO A 530 -28.44 -5.18 -1.09
N ASP A 531 -29.62 -5.78 -0.95
CA ASP A 531 -29.86 -7.23 -0.87
C ASP A 531 -29.31 -7.94 0.38
N GLU A 532 -28.67 -7.23 1.32
CA GLU A 532 -28.16 -7.80 2.57
C GLU A 532 -29.08 -7.50 3.77
N GLU A 533 -29.17 -8.44 4.71
CA GLU A 533 -30.04 -8.31 5.88
C GLU A 533 -29.41 -7.52 7.04
N LYS A 534 -28.08 -7.43 7.07
CA LYS A 534 -27.31 -6.83 8.17
C LYS A 534 -26.40 -5.71 7.68
N GLU A 535 -26.16 -4.76 8.57
CA GLU A 535 -25.13 -3.75 8.41
C GLU A 535 -23.72 -4.36 8.46
N GLU A 536 -22.82 -3.76 7.70
CA GLU A 536 -21.40 -4.12 7.66
C GLU A 536 -20.52 -2.89 7.63
N PHE A 537 -19.30 -3.04 8.11
CA PHE A 537 -18.22 -2.08 7.97
C PHE A 537 -17.56 -2.22 6.61
N LEU A 538 -17.64 -1.15 5.82
CA LEU A 538 -17.21 -1.13 4.44
C LEU A 538 -16.23 0.00 4.19
N LEU A 539 -15.28 -0.21 3.28
CA LEU A 539 -14.52 0.88 2.67
C LEU A 539 -15.14 1.22 1.31
N MET A 540 -15.52 2.47 1.08
CA MET A 540 -16.26 2.88 -0.11
C MET A 540 -15.55 3.98 -0.91
N LEU A 541 -15.70 3.94 -2.25
CA LEU A 541 -15.31 5.03 -3.15
C LEU A 541 -16.24 5.14 -4.38
N PRO A 542 -16.85 6.31 -4.64
CA PRO A 542 -17.62 6.54 -5.87
C PRO A 542 -16.74 6.78 -7.10
N PHE A 543 -17.30 6.60 -8.30
CA PHE A 543 -16.66 6.82 -9.60
C PHE A 543 -17.51 7.70 -10.52
N THR A 544 -16.82 8.48 -11.34
CA THR A 544 -17.41 9.34 -12.39
C THR A 544 -16.85 8.96 -13.76
N PRO A 545 -17.56 9.18 -14.88
CA PRO A 545 -16.97 9.04 -16.20
C PRO A 545 -15.88 10.09 -16.40
N ALA A 546 -14.88 9.76 -17.21
CA ALA A 546 -13.81 10.68 -17.53
C ALA A 546 -14.35 11.99 -18.10
N ASN A 547 -13.92 13.12 -17.55
CA ASN A 547 -14.38 14.48 -17.91
C ASN A 547 -15.86 14.80 -17.60
N LYS A 548 -16.54 13.98 -16.78
CA LYS A 548 -17.88 14.28 -16.27
C LYS A 548 -17.86 14.33 -14.75
N LYS A 549 -18.90 14.93 -14.16
CA LYS A 549 -19.01 15.12 -12.70
C LYS A 549 -20.16 14.33 -12.07
N ASN A 550 -20.96 13.62 -12.86
CA ASN A 550 -22.04 12.77 -12.36
C ASN A 550 -21.49 11.40 -11.97
N THR A 551 -21.99 10.82 -10.88
CA THR A 551 -21.62 9.46 -10.46
C THR A 551 -22.19 8.46 -11.45
N ILE A 552 -21.44 7.39 -11.70
CA ILE A 552 -21.89 6.24 -12.51
C ILE A 552 -21.69 4.90 -11.84
N ALA A 553 -20.85 4.83 -10.81
CA ALA A 553 -20.63 3.61 -10.06
C ALA A 553 -20.06 3.96 -8.69
N TRP A 554 -20.06 2.99 -7.79
CA TRP A 554 -19.26 3.03 -6.58
C TRP A 554 -18.71 1.63 -6.29
N LEU A 555 -17.52 1.59 -5.71
CA LEU A 555 -16.85 0.38 -5.28
C LEU A 555 -16.91 0.32 -3.75
N ALA A 556 -17.18 -0.86 -3.20
CA ALA A 556 -17.08 -1.12 -1.77
C ALA A 556 -16.27 -2.39 -1.49
N ALA A 557 -15.50 -2.36 -0.41
CA ALA A 557 -14.80 -3.50 0.14
C ALA A 557 -15.39 -3.86 1.50
N ARG A 558 -15.78 -5.14 1.65
CA ARG A 558 -16.36 -5.67 2.89
C ARG A 558 -15.26 -6.01 3.89
N SER A 559 -15.44 -5.61 5.16
CA SER A 559 -14.45 -5.83 6.23
C SER A 559 -14.89 -6.82 7.30
N ASP A 560 -16.13 -7.30 7.27
CA ASP A 560 -16.69 -8.06 8.40
C ASP A 560 -16.87 -9.55 8.11
N GLY A 561 -16.52 -10.37 9.11
CA GLY A 561 -16.79 -11.80 9.16
C GLY A 561 -16.32 -12.57 7.93
N ASP A 562 -17.15 -13.51 7.46
CA ASP A 562 -16.87 -14.36 6.30
C ASP A 562 -16.83 -13.57 4.97
N ASN A 563 -17.31 -12.32 4.98
CA ASN A 563 -17.33 -11.45 3.80
C ASN A 563 -16.04 -10.63 3.66
N TYR A 564 -15.15 -10.65 4.66
CA TYR A 564 -13.88 -9.93 4.65
C TYR A 564 -13.10 -10.17 3.34
N GLY A 565 -12.72 -9.08 2.68
CA GLY A 565 -11.92 -9.13 1.44
C GLY A 565 -12.73 -9.17 0.15
N THR A 566 -14.06 -9.25 0.21
CA THR A 566 -14.93 -9.22 -0.97
C THR A 566 -15.14 -7.79 -1.46
N LEU A 567 -15.01 -7.58 -2.77
CA LEU A 567 -15.23 -6.30 -3.44
C LEU A 567 -16.52 -6.31 -4.24
N LEU A 568 -17.35 -5.29 -4.07
CA LEU A 568 -18.61 -5.09 -4.78
C LEU A 568 -18.56 -3.80 -5.58
N ALA A 569 -18.89 -3.86 -6.87
CA ALA A 569 -19.02 -2.69 -7.72
C ALA A 569 -20.48 -2.50 -8.13
N TYR A 570 -21.09 -1.42 -7.66
CA TYR A 570 -22.46 -1.07 -8.00
C TYR A 570 -22.47 -0.08 -9.16
N ILE A 571 -23.12 -0.47 -10.25
CA ILE A 571 -23.22 0.30 -11.50
C ILE A 571 -24.57 1.01 -11.54
N LEU A 572 -24.54 2.31 -11.83
CA LEU A 572 -25.74 3.15 -11.91
C LEU A 572 -26.30 3.16 -13.35
N PRO A 573 -27.61 3.39 -13.53
CA PRO A 573 -28.23 3.36 -14.85
C PRO A 573 -27.76 4.54 -15.70
N PRO A 574 -27.33 4.32 -16.96
CA PRO A 574 -26.80 5.39 -17.81
C PRO A 574 -27.86 6.41 -18.23
N GLU A 575 -29.16 6.09 -18.10
CA GLU A 575 -30.25 6.99 -18.43
C GLU A 575 -30.57 8.01 -17.32
N LYS A 576 -30.06 7.81 -16.09
CA LYS A 576 -30.32 8.68 -14.95
C LYS A 576 -29.12 9.57 -14.64
N LEU A 577 -29.39 10.81 -14.20
CA LEU A 577 -28.36 11.73 -13.74
C LEU A 577 -28.27 11.65 -12.21
N ILE A 578 -27.26 10.96 -11.71
CA ILE A 578 -26.94 10.92 -10.28
C ILE A 578 -25.87 11.97 -10.00
N PHE A 579 -26.13 12.88 -9.06
CA PHE A 579 -25.15 13.92 -8.72
C PHE A 579 -23.88 13.29 -8.17
N GLY A 580 -22.72 13.63 -8.75
CA GLY A 580 -21.45 13.24 -8.15
C GLY A 580 -20.98 14.20 -7.06
N PRO A 581 -19.94 13.82 -6.30
CA PRO A 581 -19.42 14.61 -5.18
C PRO A 581 -19.23 16.09 -5.53
N MET A 582 -18.44 16.39 -6.56
CA MET A 582 -18.23 17.75 -7.04
C MET A 582 -19.52 18.48 -7.47
N GLN A 583 -20.57 17.80 -7.94
CA GLN A 583 -21.84 18.48 -8.25
C GLN A 583 -22.59 18.88 -6.99
N VAL A 584 -22.55 18.05 -5.95
CA VAL A 584 -23.11 18.35 -4.63
C VAL A 584 -22.35 19.50 -3.98
N GLU A 585 -21.02 19.49 -4.06
CA GLU A 585 -20.15 20.59 -3.63
C GLU A 585 -20.57 21.94 -4.25
N ASN A 586 -20.73 21.95 -5.58
CA ASN A 586 -21.17 23.16 -6.29
C ASN A 586 -22.59 23.59 -5.91
N ARG A 587 -23.47 22.66 -5.55
CA ARG A 587 -24.83 22.98 -5.07
C ARG A 587 -24.79 23.61 -3.69
N ILE A 588 -23.95 23.09 -2.78
CA ILE A 588 -23.73 23.65 -1.45
C ILE A 588 -23.20 25.09 -1.56
N GLU A 589 -22.26 25.34 -2.48
CA GLU A 589 -21.71 26.69 -2.74
C GLU A 589 -22.70 27.64 -3.43
N GLN A 590 -23.74 27.13 -4.09
CA GLN A 590 -24.77 27.93 -4.74
C GLN A 590 -26.00 28.16 -3.86
N ASP A 591 -26.15 27.39 -2.78
CA ASP A 591 -27.25 27.54 -1.85
C ASP A 591 -27.08 28.82 -1.02
N THR A 592 -28.06 29.72 -1.12
CA THR A 592 -27.99 31.03 -0.46
C THR A 592 -28.05 30.89 1.06
N ALA A 593 -28.83 29.96 1.60
CA ALA A 593 -28.94 29.79 3.05
C ALA A 593 -27.63 29.23 3.64
N ILE A 594 -27.01 28.26 2.98
CA ILE A 594 -25.73 27.69 3.42
C ILE A 594 -24.61 28.72 3.32
N THR A 595 -24.49 29.41 2.19
CA THR A 595 -23.42 30.40 1.99
C THR A 595 -23.54 31.61 2.92
N GLU A 596 -24.75 32.08 3.21
CA GLU A 596 -24.98 33.10 4.24
C GLU A 596 -24.50 32.61 5.61
N GLN A 597 -24.81 31.37 5.96
CA GLN A 597 -24.38 30.78 7.24
C GLN A 597 -22.86 30.63 7.32
N PHE A 598 -22.20 30.13 6.28
CA PHE A 598 -20.73 30.04 6.22
C PHE A 598 -20.08 31.42 6.33
N ALA A 599 -20.65 32.43 5.65
CA ALA A 599 -20.17 33.80 5.73
C ALA A 599 -20.39 34.45 7.11
N LEU A 600 -21.39 34.00 7.89
CA LEU A 600 -21.58 34.42 9.27
C LEU A 600 -20.59 33.72 10.22
N TRP A 601 -20.42 32.40 10.07
CA TRP A 601 -19.49 31.61 10.85
C TRP A 601 -18.03 31.95 10.60
N GLY A 602 -17.68 32.45 9.41
CA GLY A 602 -16.32 32.91 9.07
C GLY A 602 -15.99 34.33 9.57
N ARG A 603 -16.85 34.99 10.36
CA ARG A 603 -16.60 36.34 10.89
C ARG A 603 -15.94 36.31 12.26
N GLY A 604 -15.16 37.33 12.57
CA GLY A 604 -14.62 37.52 13.92
C GLY A 604 -13.37 36.67 14.24
N GLY A 605 -12.68 36.17 13.21
CA GLY A 605 -11.45 35.38 13.36
C GLY A 605 -11.63 33.88 13.26
N SER A 606 -12.86 33.38 13.20
CA SER A 606 -13.13 31.96 12.92
C SER A 606 -12.99 31.62 11.43
N THR A 607 -12.51 30.42 11.14
CA THR A 607 -12.45 29.84 9.80
C THR A 607 -13.39 28.65 9.72
N VAL A 608 -14.20 28.60 8.65
CA VAL A 608 -15.05 27.46 8.35
C VAL A 608 -14.22 26.40 7.64
N ILE A 609 -14.21 25.19 8.19
CA ILE A 609 -13.53 24.03 7.63
C ILE A 609 -14.60 23.07 7.12
N ARG A 610 -14.54 22.80 5.82
CA ARG A 610 -15.33 21.79 5.14
C ARG A 610 -14.62 20.43 5.24
N GLY A 611 -15.31 19.43 5.77
CA GLY A 611 -14.82 18.07 5.93
C GLY A 611 -14.98 17.23 4.65
N ASN A 612 -14.81 15.92 4.78
CA ASN A 612 -15.00 14.97 3.68
C ASN A 612 -16.48 14.77 3.35
N LEU A 613 -16.83 14.78 2.06
CA LEU A 613 -18.21 14.60 1.60
C LEU A 613 -18.55 13.11 1.51
N LEU A 614 -19.48 12.63 2.34
CA LEU A 614 -19.95 11.24 2.32
C LEU A 614 -21.09 11.06 1.32
N MET A 615 -20.97 10.11 0.41
CA MET A 615 -22.04 9.69 -0.52
C MET A 615 -22.58 8.34 -0.06
N ILE A 616 -23.69 8.34 0.68
CA ILE A 616 -24.19 7.18 1.41
C ILE A 616 -25.39 6.59 0.66
N PRO A 617 -25.28 5.38 0.08
CA PRO A 617 -26.45 4.69 -0.46
C PRO A 617 -27.40 4.30 0.67
N ILE A 618 -28.69 4.59 0.52
CA ILE A 618 -29.76 4.18 1.44
C ILE A 618 -30.92 3.66 0.58
N GLU A 619 -31.29 2.40 0.79
CA GLU A 619 -32.21 1.68 -0.10
C GLU A 619 -31.75 1.83 -1.55
N ASP A 620 -32.61 2.37 -2.43
CA ASP A 620 -32.29 2.63 -3.83
C ASP A 620 -31.83 4.06 -4.11
N SER A 621 -31.59 4.91 -3.10
CA SER A 621 -31.21 6.33 -3.27
C SER A 621 -29.89 6.69 -2.58
N PHE A 622 -29.52 7.98 -2.62
CA PHE A 622 -28.28 8.49 -2.02
C PHE A 622 -28.53 9.66 -1.07
N LEU A 623 -27.98 9.55 0.13
CA LEU A 623 -27.86 10.63 1.10
C LEU A 623 -26.44 11.21 1.04
N TYR A 624 -26.32 12.53 0.90
CA TYR A 624 -25.04 13.23 0.90
C TYR A 624 -24.87 13.97 2.21
N VAL A 625 -23.75 13.75 2.90
CA VAL A 625 -23.47 14.37 4.19
C VAL A 625 -22.07 14.97 4.18
N GLU A 626 -21.97 16.26 4.50
CA GLU A 626 -20.69 16.95 4.64
C GLU A 626 -20.61 17.60 6.02
N PRO A 627 -19.67 17.18 6.89
CA PRO A 627 -19.48 17.81 8.18
C PRO A 627 -18.76 19.16 8.01
N VAL A 628 -19.18 20.14 8.81
CA VAL A 628 -18.63 21.49 8.81
C VAL A 628 -18.10 21.81 10.20
N PHE A 629 -16.83 22.20 10.28
CA PHE A 629 -16.12 22.52 11.52
C PHE A 629 -15.80 24.01 11.60
N LEU A 630 -15.77 24.54 12.82
CA LEU A 630 -15.35 25.92 13.08
C LEU A 630 -14.02 25.92 13.83
N GLN A 631 -13.03 26.59 13.26
CA GLN A 631 -11.74 26.79 13.90
C GLN A 631 -11.61 28.25 14.35
N GLY A 632 -11.44 28.47 15.65
CA GLY A 632 -11.12 29.80 16.19
C GLY A 632 -9.67 30.23 15.88
N ALA A 633 -9.44 31.54 15.87
CA ALA A 633 -8.12 32.17 15.69
C ALA A 633 -7.15 31.91 16.85
#